data_AF-A0A936VPZ6-F1
#
_entry.id   AF-A0A936VPZ6-F1
#
_cell.length_a   1.000
_cell.length_b   1.000
_cell.length_c   1.000
_cell.angle_alpha   90.00
_cell.angle_beta   90.00
_cell.angle_gamma   90.00
#
_symmetry.space_group_name_H-M   'P 1'
#
loop_
_entity.id
_entity.type
_entity.pdbx_description
1 polymer ?
#
loop_
_entity_poly.entity_id
_entity_poly.type
_entity_poly.pdbx_seq_one_letter_code
_entity_poly.pdbx_strand_id
1 'polypeptide(L)'
;MSACITAATSGDTIKVSAGEATWTKKVSLNKSITLIGAGENRTIITDDVPRNHMLVLDGGTVAISPRISGMTIKGLNTEKNGLSATVMVEGTSDRFGYRLDHITFDNILVTGLSTNDWVWGVIDHCTFNLKTDAVGWAIYFSNERWGDLSLCCGDMAWASPDDFGNHNFSFVEDSLFNLIGIGPVNYVDSAGGARYVLRYNTFYDGYLRAHGTDSTENVRGTRAIEVYNNNFINNATTFDGVEELRSGTAVFYNNQFLGSGGFNYGIVLKAFRDNGNFWHVWGRCDGTTDWDQNLPGEQGYACLDQPGRGEGHLATTTLSGLIPAAWPNQTRSPIYYWNNLGWHNGEGGSTSTRIQLDRDYFNSPKIGYRPYLYPHPLQSQ
;
A
#
# COMPACT_ATOMS: atom_id res chain seq x y z
N MET A 1 9.77 -15.99 22.99
CA MET A 1 9.75 -15.89 21.51
C MET A 1 11.16 -15.80 20.93
N SER A 2 11.92 -14.73 21.20
CA SER A 2 13.22 -14.49 20.54
C SER A 2 14.21 -15.65 20.63
N ALA A 3 14.31 -16.34 21.77
CA ALA A 3 15.17 -17.52 21.91
C ALA A 3 14.81 -18.67 20.95
N CYS A 4 13.52 -18.92 20.70
CA CYS A 4 13.06 -19.94 19.76
C CYS A 4 13.44 -19.55 18.32
N ILE A 5 13.31 -18.28 17.96
CA ILE A 5 13.68 -17.76 16.63
C ILE A 5 15.20 -17.82 16.40
N THR A 6 15.99 -17.51 17.44
CA THR A 6 17.46 -17.66 17.37
C THR A 6 17.84 -19.12 17.11
N ALA A 7 17.20 -20.07 17.81
CA ALA A 7 17.49 -21.49 17.70
C ALA A 7 16.99 -22.13 16.39
N ALA A 8 15.89 -21.62 15.82
CA ALA A 8 15.31 -22.13 14.59
C ALA A 8 16.19 -21.86 13.36
N THR A 9 16.02 -22.71 12.35
CA THR A 9 16.64 -22.65 11.03
C THR A 9 15.58 -22.49 9.94
N SER A 10 15.99 -22.09 8.74
CA SER A 10 15.05 -21.96 7.61
C SER A 10 14.36 -23.32 7.35
N GLY A 11 13.04 -23.29 7.19
CA GLY A 11 12.17 -24.47 7.07
C GLY A 11 11.48 -24.86 8.38
N ASP A 12 11.95 -24.35 9.53
CA ASP A 12 11.34 -24.69 10.82
C ASP A 12 9.97 -24.02 11.00
N THR A 13 9.11 -24.72 11.75
CA THR A 13 7.84 -24.19 12.24
C THR A 13 7.91 -23.98 13.75
N ILE A 14 7.74 -22.73 14.18
CA ILE A 14 7.59 -22.35 15.57
C ILE A 14 6.10 -22.27 15.89
N LYS A 15 5.62 -23.18 16.74
CA LYS A 15 4.24 -23.18 17.23
C LYS A 15 4.15 -22.31 18.49
N VAL A 16 3.33 -21.27 18.44
CA VAL A 16 2.97 -20.45 19.61
C VAL A 16 1.77 -21.10 20.29
N SER A 17 1.89 -21.40 21.58
CA SER A 17 0.80 -22.00 22.34
C SER A 17 -0.42 -21.08 22.42
N ALA A 18 -1.59 -21.68 22.68
CA ALA A 18 -2.74 -20.91 23.10
C ALA A 18 -2.45 -20.15 24.41
N GLY A 19 -3.15 -19.05 24.62
CA GLY A 19 -2.98 -18.14 25.75
C GLY A 19 -2.71 -16.72 25.29
N GLU A 20 -2.53 -15.85 26.27
CA GLU A 20 -2.27 -14.43 26.07
C GLU A 20 -0.83 -14.09 26.49
N ALA A 21 -0.16 -13.24 25.72
CA ALA A 21 1.13 -12.69 26.06
C ALA A 21 1.24 -11.24 25.64
N THR A 22 1.95 -10.43 26.41
CA THR A 22 2.29 -9.05 26.04
C THR A 22 3.74 -9.00 25.59
N TRP A 23 3.99 -8.45 24.40
CA TRP A 23 5.34 -8.23 23.88
C TRP A 23 5.74 -6.79 24.11
N THR A 24 6.73 -6.60 24.97
CA THR A 24 7.34 -5.28 25.28
C THR A 24 8.66 -5.07 24.54
N LYS A 25 9.06 -6.04 23.71
CA LYS A 25 10.28 -6.00 22.89
C LYS A 25 9.98 -6.48 21.48
N LYS A 26 10.63 -5.84 20.51
CA LYS A 26 10.59 -6.25 19.10
C LYS A 26 11.05 -7.69 18.91
N VAL A 27 10.37 -8.39 18.01
CA VAL A 27 10.75 -9.70 17.48
C VAL A 27 11.06 -9.57 15.99
N SER A 28 12.14 -10.18 15.51
CA SER A 28 12.53 -10.15 14.10
C SER A 28 12.70 -11.57 13.55
N LEU A 29 12.10 -11.84 12.39
CA LEU A 29 12.23 -13.05 11.59
C LEU A 29 13.09 -12.74 10.37
N ASN A 30 14.29 -13.31 10.31
CA ASN A 30 15.25 -13.10 9.21
C ASN A 30 15.64 -14.42 8.51
N LYS A 31 14.74 -15.40 8.59
CA LYS A 31 14.88 -16.76 8.03
C LYS A 31 13.52 -17.18 7.48
N SER A 32 13.51 -18.18 6.59
CA SER A 32 12.26 -18.79 6.09
C SER A 32 11.62 -19.67 7.16
N ILE A 33 11.11 -19.07 8.23
CA ILE A 33 10.45 -19.76 9.35
C ILE A 33 8.95 -19.52 9.25
N THR A 34 8.18 -20.55 9.63
CA THR A 34 6.74 -20.40 9.88
C THR A 34 6.49 -20.17 11.37
N LEU A 35 5.95 -19.01 11.73
CA LEU A 35 5.50 -18.70 13.09
C LEU A 35 3.97 -18.83 13.15
N ILE A 36 3.46 -19.89 13.77
CA ILE A 36 2.02 -20.19 13.77
C ILE A 36 1.46 -20.26 15.19
N GLY A 37 0.43 -19.47 15.46
CA GLY A 37 -0.32 -19.56 16.71
C GLY A 37 -1.28 -20.74 16.72
N ALA A 38 -1.88 -20.98 17.88
CA ALA A 38 -2.92 -21.99 18.02
C ALA A 38 -4.20 -21.62 17.28
N GLY A 39 -4.36 -20.40 16.75
CA GLY A 39 -5.53 -19.89 16.04
C GLY A 39 -5.94 -18.51 16.54
N GLU A 40 -6.69 -17.78 15.71
CA GLU A 40 -7.31 -16.51 16.08
C GLU A 40 -8.16 -16.67 17.35
N ASN A 41 -8.10 -15.68 18.25
CA ASN A 41 -8.70 -15.70 19.59
C ASN A 41 -8.23 -16.84 20.53
N ARG A 42 -7.26 -17.66 20.11
CA ARG A 42 -6.64 -18.69 20.96
C ARG A 42 -5.22 -18.32 21.34
N THR A 43 -4.43 -17.82 20.40
CA THR A 43 -3.14 -17.18 20.68
C THR A 43 -3.32 -15.69 20.52
N ILE A 44 -3.19 -14.94 21.61
CA ILE A 44 -3.36 -13.48 21.62
C ILE A 44 -2.05 -12.84 22.04
N ILE A 45 -1.50 -11.99 21.18
CA ILE A 45 -0.28 -11.24 21.43
C ILE A 45 -0.63 -9.75 21.52
N THR A 46 -0.37 -9.13 22.66
CA THR A 46 -0.56 -7.69 22.85
C THR A 46 0.72 -6.94 22.51
N ASP A 47 0.63 -5.99 21.58
CA ASP A 47 1.70 -5.08 21.19
C ASP A 47 1.84 -3.94 22.21
N ASP A 48 2.86 -4.07 23.06
CA ASP A 48 3.30 -3.04 24.00
C ASP A 48 4.74 -2.60 23.74
N VAL A 49 5.17 -2.61 22.48
CA VAL A 49 6.52 -2.17 22.10
C VAL A 49 6.52 -0.65 21.90
N PRO A 50 7.26 0.13 22.71
CA PRO A 50 7.28 1.60 22.58
C PRO A 50 8.10 2.03 21.36
N ARG A 51 7.55 2.98 20.58
CA ARG A 51 8.23 3.69 19.48
C ARG A 51 8.96 2.78 18.47
N ASN A 52 8.41 1.59 18.18
CA ASN A 52 9.01 0.62 17.26
C ASN A 52 7.97 -0.35 16.68
N HIS A 53 8.40 -1.22 15.78
CA HIS A 53 7.63 -2.35 15.30
C HIS A 53 7.60 -3.50 16.31
N MET A 54 6.45 -4.17 16.46
CA MET A 54 6.35 -5.32 17.36
C MET A 54 7.03 -6.55 16.75
N LEU A 55 6.69 -6.84 15.49
CA LEU A 55 7.20 -7.98 14.74
C LEU A 55 7.70 -7.53 13.38
N VAL A 56 8.91 -7.93 13.02
CA VAL A 56 9.54 -7.58 11.74
C VAL A 56 9.89 -8.85 10.98
N LEU A 57 9.46 -8.94 9.73
CA LEU A 57 9.92 -9.94 8.77
C LEU A 57 10.97 -9.21 7.93
N ASP A 58 12.24 -9.50 8.21
CA ASP A 58 13.38 -8.83 7.62
C ASP A 58 14.05 -9.78 6.62
N GLY A 59 13.78 -9.55 5.33
CA GLY A 59 14.38 -10.26 4.23
C GLY A 59 15.88 -10.01 4.07
N GLY A 60 16.40 -8.90 4.62
CA GLY A 60 17.73 -8.41 4.31
C GLY A 60 17.97 -8.45 2.80
N THR A 61 19.14 -8.93 2.39
CA THR A 61 19.53 -9.16 0.98
C THR A 61 19.32 -10.61 0.53
N VAL A 62 18.62 -11.43 1.31
CA VAL A 62 18.57 -12.89 1.13
C VAL A 62 17.19 -13.33 0.65
N ALA A 63 17.16 -14.37 -0.18
CA ALA A 63 15.94 -15.07 -0.56
C ALA A 63 15.38 -15.83 0.65
N ILE A 64 14.42 -15.24 1.35
CA ILE A 64 13.66 -15.92 2.40
C ILE A 64 12.15 -15.80 2.12
N SER A 65 11.40 -16.73 2.71
CA SER A 65 9.93 -16.77 2.62
C SER A 65 9.30 -17.04 3.99
N PRO A 66 9.37 -16.07 4.93
CA PRO A 66 8.72 -16.20 6.24
C PRO A 66 7.20 -16.25 6.12
N ARG A 67 6.58 -17.02 7.02
CA ARG A 67 5.12 -17.09 7.17
C ARG A 67 4.72 -16.80 8.62
N ILE A 68 3.71 -15.97 8.83
CA ILE A 68 3.07 -15.82 10.15
C ILE A 68 1.60 -16.14 10.01
N SER A 69 1.07 -16.93 10.95
CA SER A 69 -0.32 -17.37 10.87
C SER A 69 -1.00 -17.66 12.20
N GLY A 70 -2.33 -17.62 12.20
CA GLY A 70 -3.17 -18.26 13.21
C GLY A 70 -3.09 -17.60 14.59
N MET A 71 -3.21 -16.28 14.66
CA MET A 71 -3.16 -15.57 15.94
C MET A 71 -3.95 -14.25 15.91
N THR A 72 -4.26 -13.72 17.09
CA THR A 72 -4.73 -12.35 17.24
C THR A 72 -3.56 -11.48 17.72
N ILE A 73 -3.34 -10.35 17.06
CA ILE A 73 -2.41 -9.32 17.51
C ILE A 73 -3.22 -8.10 17.93
N LYS A 74 -3.10 -7.70 19.19
CA LYS A 74 -3.88 -6.61 19.78
C LYS A 74 -3.02 -5.37 20.01
N GLY A 75 -3.46 -4.20 19.53
CA GLY A 75 -2.80 -2.93 19.84
C GLY A 75 -3.03 -2.49 21.29
N LEU A 76 -1.97 -2.05 21.97
CA LEU A 76 -2.04 -1.36 23.27
C LEU A 76 -1.28 -0.03 23.26
N ASN A 77 -0.08 -0.01 22.68
CA ASN A 77 0.81 1.14 22.72
C ASN A 77 0.47 2.20 21.65
N THR A 78 0.30 3.46 22.08
CA THR A 78 -0.01 4.61 21.21
C THR A 78 1.19 5.53 20.99
N GLU A 79 2.38 5.23 21.53
CA GLU A 79 3.57 6.10 21.37
C GLU A 79 4.24 5.97 19.98
N LYS A 80 3.60 5.31 19.04
CA LYS A 80 4.07 5.10 17.67
C LYS A 80 3.57 6.23 16.78
N ASN A 81 4.38 6.65 15.81
CA ASN A 81 3.87 7.50 14.72
C ASN A 81 3.16 6.63 13.67
N GLY A 82 2.40 7.23 12.76
CA GLY A 82 1.67 6.48 11.72
C GLY A 82 2.57 5.60 10.84
N LEU A 83 3.86 5.89 10.72
CA LEU A 83 4.83 5.09 9.94
C LEU A 83 5.35 3.86 10.70
N SER A 84 5.16 3.78 12.02
CA SER A 84 5.51 2.60 12.81
C SER A 84 4.33 1.62 12.82
N ALA A 85 4.54 0.40 12.31
CA ALA A 85 3.53 -0.64 12.29
C ALA A 85 3.67 -1.68 13.41
N THR A 86 2.58 -2.33 13.79
CA THR A 86 2.60 -3.53 14.65
C THR A 86 3.38 -4.66 13.97
N VAL A 87 3.09 -4.96 12.70
CA VAL A 87 3.89 -5.88 11.88
C VAL A 87 4.55 -5.12 10.73
N MET A 88 5.86 -5.25 10.59
CA MET A 88 6.61 -4.68 9.48
C MET A 88 7.19 -5.80 8.61
N VAL A 89 7.08 -5.62 7.31
CA VAL A 89 7.73 -6.46 6.31
C VAL A 89 8.73 -5.60 5.57
N GLU A 90 10.01 -5.92 5.69
CA GLU A 90 11.08 -5.18 5.03
C GLU A 90 12.05 -6.16 4.37
N GLY A 91 12.63 -5.75 3.26
CA GLY A 91 13.48 -6.63 2.49
C GLY A 91 14.03 -5.90 1.28
N THR A 92 15.18 -6.36 0.82
CA THR A 92 15.94 -5.68 -0.22
C THR A 92 16.27 -6.61 -1.39
N SER A 93 15.48 -7.66 -1.56
CA SER A 93 15.73 -8.70 -2.57
C SER A 93 14.49 -8.96 -3.42
N ASP A 94 14.70 -9.05 -4.73
CA ASP A 94 13.77 -9.60 -5.71
C ASP A 94 13.31 -11.04 -5.42
N ARG A 95 13.95 -11.73 -4.48
CA ARG A 95 13.66 -13.12 -4.10
C ARG A 95 13.05 -13.25 -2.70
N PHE A 96 12.66 -12.12 -2.09
CA PHE A 96 11.96 -12.11 -0.82
C PHE A 96 10.45 -12.20 -1.05
N GLY A 97 9.91 -13.38 -0.75
CA GLY A 97 8.47 -13.60 -0.64
C GLY A 97 8.04 -13.53 0.82
N TYR A 98 6.80 -13.20 1.10
CA TYR A 98 6.25 -13.35 2.46
C TYR A 98 4.81 -13.81 2.42
N ARG A 99 4.35 -14.46 3.49
CA ARG A 99 2.94 -14.76 3.72
C ARG A 99 2.51 -14.36 5.13
N LEU A 100 1.45 -13.58 5.24
CA LEU A 100 0.76 -13.34 6.50
C LEU A 100 -0.68 -13.79 6.33
N ASP A 101 -1.14 -14.74 7.14
CA ASP A 101 -2.45 -15.33 6.94
C ASP A 101 -3.19 -15.71 8.22
N HIS A 102 -4.52 -15.64 8.24
CA HIS A 102 -5.32 -15.99 9.43
C HIS A 102 -4.86 -15.22 10.68
N ILE A 103 -4.57 -13.93 10.51
CA ILE A 103 -4.23 -13.01 11.60
C ILE A 103 -5.39 -12.04 11.79
N THR A 104 -5.87 -11.95 13.03
CA THR A 104 -6.75 -10.86 13.44
C THR A 104 -5.88 -9.74 14.05
N PHE A 105 -5.74 -8.62 13.35
CA PHE A 105 -5.21 -7.38 13.89
C PHE A 105 -6.34 -6.64 14.60
N ASP A 106 -6.38 -6.78 15.93
CA ASP A 106 -7.43 -6.20 16.76
C ASP A 106 -6.98 -4.91 17.43
N ASN A 107 -7.91 -3.96 17.60
CA ASN A 107 -7.65 -2.70 18.26
C ASN A 107 -6.40 -1.99 17.71
N ILE A 108 -6.31 -1.84 16.38
CA ILE A 108 -5.18 -1.16 15.74
C ILE A 108 -5.24 0.34 16.13
N LEU A 109 -4.23 0.81 16.85
CA LEU A 109 -4.12 2.20 17.35
C LEU A 109 -3.18 3.07 16.52
N VAL A 110 -2.29 2.44 15.74
CA VAL A 110 -1.38 3.09 14.80
C VAL A 110 -1.50 2.41 13.43
N THR A 111 -0.40 1.96 12.82
CA THR A 111 -0.46 1.10 11.63
C THR A 111 -0.46 -0.37 11.99
N GLY A 112 -1.38 -1.16 11.44
CA GLY A 112 -1.46 -2.60 11.69
C GLY A 112 -0.30 -3.34 11.03
N LEU A 113 -0.16 -3.16 9.72
CA LEU A 113 0.89 -3.76 8.91
C LEU A 113 1.55 -2.72 8.01
N SER A 114 2.87 -2.76 7.85
CA SER A 114 3.56 -2.00 6.81
C SER A 114 4.50 -2.87 5.99
N THR A 115 4.65 -2.54 4.71
CA THR A 115 5.69 -3.08 3.84
C THR A 115 6.67 -1.97 3.47
N ASN A 116 7.95 -2.30 3.31
CA ASN A 116 8.95 -1.35 2.85
C ASN A 116 9.97 -1.99 1.91
N ASP A 117 10.62 -1.15 1.11
CA ASP A 117 11.71 -1.50 0.22
C ASP A 117 11.30 -2.52 -0.88
N TRP A 118 12.14 -3.50 -1.19
CA TRP A 118 11.91 -4.43 -2.29
C TRP A 118 11.28 -5.72 -1.78
N VAL A 119 9.96 -5.68 -1.58
CA VAL A 119 9.19 -6.80 -1.05
C VAL A 119 7.95 -7.10 -1.89
N TRP A 120 7.65 -8.38 -2.02
CA TRP A 120 6.43 -8.91 -2.64
C TRP A 120 5.95 -10.13 -1.83
N GLY A 121 4.66 -10.40 -1.88
CA GLY A 121 4.08 -11.43 -1.02
C GLY A 121 2.57 -11.37 -0.98
N VAL A 122 1.97 -12.15 -0.08
CA VAL A 122 0.52 -12.17 0.11
C VAL A 122 0.14 -11.99 1.57
N ILE A 123 -0.89 -11.19 1.78
CA ILE A 123 -1.61 -10.99 3.03
C ILE A 123 -3.01 -11.58 2.79
N ASP A 124 -3.28 -12.78 3.30
CA ASP A 124 -4.51 -13.51 2.98
C ASP A 124 -5.34 -13.88 4.21
N HIS A 125 -6.67 -13.96 4.10
CA HIS A 125 -7.53 -14.43 5.20
C HIS A 125 -7.30 -13.69 6.54
N CYS A 126 -6.91 -12.42 6.50
CA CYS A 126 -6.66 -11.61 7.69
C CYS A 126 -7.88 -10.75 8.02
N THR A 127 -8.03 -10.41 9.31
CA THR A 127 -9.04 -9.45 9.77
C THR A 127 -8.34 -8.23 10.36
N PHE A 128 -8.64 -7.04 9.85
CA PHE A 128 -8.12 -5.76 10.35
C PHE A 128 -9.24 -4.98 11.02
N ASN A 129 -9.22 -4.88 12.35
CA ASN A 129 -10.15 -4.04 13.10
C ASN A 129 -9.46 -2.72 13.48
N LEU A 130 -9.69 -1.69 12.66
CA LEU A 130 -9.05 -0.38 12.80
C LEU A 130 -9.95 0.57 13.58
N LYS A 131 -9.40 1.27 14.58
CA LYS A 131 -10.18 2.29 15.30
C LYS A 131 -10.26 3.60 14.52
N THR A 132 -11.36 4.33 14.70
CA THR A 132 -11.55 5.68 14.14
C THR A 132 -10.54 6.71 14.62
N ASP A 133 -9.96 6.51 15.80
CA ASP A 133 -8.95 7.37 16.41
C ASP A 133 -7.52 6.84 16.24
N ALA A 134 -7.33 5.84 15.36
CA ALA A 134 -5.99 5.34 15.05
C ALA A 134 -5.15 6.44 14.39
N VAL A 135 -3.88 6.51 14.77
CA VAL A 135 -2.90 7.47 14.21
C VAL A 135 -2.38 7.01 12.84
N GLY A 136 -2.61 5.74 12.48
CA GLY A 136 -2.15 5.13 11.23
C GLY A 136 -3.27 4.40 10.49
N TRP A 137 -2.90 3.31 9.82
CA TRP A 137 -3.74 2.60 8.85
C TRP A 137 -3.89 1.12 9.17
N ALA A 138 -4.76 0.40 8.48
CA ALA A 138 -4.71 -1.07 8.57
C ALA A 138 -3.43 -1.57 7.88
N ILE A 139 -3.13 -1.06 6.68
CA ILE A 139 -1.94 -1.39 5.92
C ILE A 139 -1.29 -0.13 5.33
N TYR A 140 0.04 -0.04 5.40
CA TYR A 140 0.82 0.96 4.68
C TYR A 140 1.81 0.29 3.72
N PHE A 141 1.75 0.64 2.43
CA PHE A 141 2.68 0.12 1.43
C PHE A 141 3.75 1.16 1.08
N SER A 142 5.00 0.71 1.04
CA SER A 142 6.14 1.44 0.50
C SER A 142 7.09 0.51 -0.24
N ASN A 143 7.71 1.02 -1.31
CA ASN A 143 8.74 0.30 -2.06
C ASN A 143 9.96 1.19 -2.36
N GLU A 144 10.42 1.94 -1.36
CA GLU A 144 11.40 3.02 -1.56
C GLU A 144 12.72 2.57 -2.21
N ARG A 145 13.21 1.38 -1.88
CA ARG A 145 14.43 0.78 -2.43
C ARG A 145 14.17 -0.33 -3.45
N TRP A 146 13.06 -0.21 -4.18
CA TRP A 146 12.73 -1.11 -5.30
C TRP A 146 13.89 -1.26 -6.28
N GLY A 147 14.29 -2.47 -6.65
CA GLY A 147 15.23 -2.70 -7.75
C GLY A 147 16.72 -2.36 -7.48
N ASP A 148 17.01 -1.36 -6.66
CA ASP A 148 18.36 -0.89 -6.34
C ASP A 148 18.43 -0.33 -4.91
N LEU A 149 19.30 -0.95 -4.11
CA LEU A 149 19.46 -0.63 -2.69
C LEU A 149 20.38 0.55 -2.43
N SER A 150 21.13 0.96 -3.46
CA SER A 150 21.88 2.20 -3.44
C SER A 150 20.98 3.40 -3.71
N LEU A 151 19.71 3.20 -4.05
CA LEU A 151 18.75 4.26 -4.28
C LEU A 151 17.71 4.26 -3.15
N CYS A 152 16.85 5.26 -3.13
CA CYS A 152 15.80 5.39 -2.12
C CYS A 152 14.52 5.93 -2.74
N CYS A 153 13.56 6.17 -1.86
CA CYS A 153 12.53 7.17 -2.07
C CYS A 153 11.57 6.80 -3.21
N GLY A 154 11.65 5.60 -3.78
CA GLY A 154 10.81 5.14 -4.89
C GLY A 154 11.36 5.52 -6.27
N ASP A 155 12.59 6.05 -6.35
CA ASP A 155 13.18 6.56 -7.60
C ASP A 155 13.28 5.46 -8.67
N MET A 156 13.75 4.27 -8.30
CA MET A 156 13.81 3.12 -9.20
C MET A 156 12.44 2.51 -9.52
N ALA A 157 11.48 2.55 -8.59
CA ALA A 157 10.13 2.09 -8.86
C ALA A 157 9.49 2.92 -9.98
N TRP A 158 9.77 4.23 -10.01
CA TRP A 158 9.36 5.16 -11.06
C TRP A 158 10.17 5.05 -12.35
N ALA A 159 11.38 4.50 -12.28
CA ALA A 159 12.19 4.12 -13.44
C ALA A 159 11.92 2.70 -13.95
N SER A 160 10.89 2.03 -13.42
CA SER A 160 10.53 0.66 -13.77
C SER A 160 9.14 0.59 -14.46
N PRO A 161 8.90 -0.44 -15.31
CA PRO A 161 7.61 -0.68 -15.95
C PRO A 161 6.44 -0.80 -14.96
N ASP A 162 5.20 -0.61 -15.44
CA ASP A 162 3.99 -0.71 -14.60
C ASP A 162 3.77 -2.12 -14.05
N ASP A 163 4.14 -3.14 -14.84
CA ASP A 163 4.15 -4.55 -14.43
C ASP A 163 2.80 -5.19 -14.04
N PHE A 164 1.66 -4.53 -14.31
CA PHE A 164 0.34 -5.07 -14.01
C PHE A 164 0.15 -6.55 -14.41
N GLY A 165 -0.42 -7.33 -13.50
CA GLY A 165 -0.70 -8.75 -13.72
C GLY A 165 0.47 -9.69 -13.47
N ASN A 166 1.53 -9.24 -12.80
CA ASN A 166 2.69 -10.05 -12.44
C ASN A 166 2.88 -10.18 -10.91
N HIS A 167 3.99 -10.78 -10.47
CA HIS A 167 4.29 -11.01 -9.04
C HIS A 167 5.01 -9.85 -8.33
N ASN A 168 5.28 -8.74 -9.01
CA ASN A 168 6.06 -7.59 -8.52
C ASN A 168 5.26 -6.65 -7.59
N PHE A 169 4.30 -7.21 -6.86
CA PHE A 169 3.34 -6.50 -6.03
C PHE A 169 3.19 -7.19 -4.67
N SER A 170 2.82 -6.43 -3.66
CA SER A 170 2.22 -6.99 -2.45
C SER A 170 0.73 -7.23 -2.66
N PHE A 171 0.26 -8.44 -2.43
CA PHE A 171 -1.13 -8.85 -2.63
C PHE A 171 -1.88 -8.87 -1.29
N VAL A 172 -3.12 -8.38 -1.28
CA VAL A 172 -4.07 -8.56 -0.19
C VAL A 172 -5.28 -9.30 -0.72
N GLU A 173 -5.58 -10.45 -0.12
CA GLU A 173 -6.58 -11.40 -0.60
C GLU A 173 -7.50 -11.88 0.51
N ASP A 174 -8.77 -12.12 0.17
CA ASP A 174 -9.70 -12.84 1.04
C ASP A 174 -9.77 -12.28 2.48
N SER A 175 -9.50 -10.99 2.65
CA SER A 175 -9.34 -10.34 3.95
C SER A 175 -10.50 -9.39 4.27
N LEU A 176 -10.69 -9.15 5.56
CA LEU A 176 -11.78 -8.36 6.11
C LEU A 176 -11.24 -7.11 6.80
N PHE A 177 -11.77 -5.95 6.45
CA PHE A 177 -11.44 -4.67 7.06
C PHE A 177 -12.66 -4.09 7.75
N ASN A 178 -12.58 -3.95 9.07
CA ASN A 178 -13.67 -3.49 9.92
C ASN A 178 -13.30 -2.20 10.64
N LEU A 179 -14.33 -1.39 10.89
CA LEU A 179 -14.25 -0.18 11.68
C LEU A 179 -14.59 -0.50 13.14
N ILE A 180 -13.74 -0.07 14.07
CA ILE A 180 -14.09 0.04 15.49
C ILE A 180 -14.38 1.51 15.79
N GLY A 181 -15.66 1.87 15.88
CA GLY A 181 -16.11 3.22 16.20
C GLY A 181 -17.13 3.77 15.20
N ILE A 182 -17.21 5.10 15.11
CA ILE A 182 -18.06 5.82 14.16
C ILE A 182 -17.22 6.79 13.34
N GLY A 183 -17.29 6.71 12.01
CA GLY A 183 -16.64 7.65 11.09
C GLY A 183 -15.72 6.97 10.09
N PRO A 184 -15.31 7.67 9.03
CA PRO A 184 -14.46 7.08 8.01
C PRO A 184 -13.06 6.81 8.53
N VAL A 185 -12.52 5.63 8.21
CA VAL A 185 -11.10 5.32 8.38
C VAL A 185 -10.43 5.09 7.04
N ASN A 186 -9.14 5.41 6.99
CA ASN A 186 -8.29 5.06 5.87
C ASN A 186 -7.65 3.68 6.14
N TYR A 187 -8.07 2.66 5.40
CA TYR A 187 -7.56 1.30 5.60
C TYR A 187 -6.20 1.08 4.98
N VAL A 188 -6.02 1.51 3.74
CA VAL A 188 -4.80 1.28 2.98
C VAL A 188 -4.24 2.62 2.57
N ASP A 189 -2.99 2.86 2.93
CA ASP A 189 -2.25 4.03 2.50
C ASP A 189 -0.90 3.64 1.88
N SER A 190 -0.32 4.52 1.08
CA SER A 190 0.90 4.20 0.35
C SER A 190 1.68 5.40 -0.16
N ALA A 191 3.00 5.24 -0.28
CA ALA A 191 3.92 6.18 -0.92
C ALA A 191 5.20 5.46 -1.38
N GLY A 192 6.24 6.19 -1.77
CA GLY A 192 7.58 5.64 -1.93
C GLY A 192 7.69 4.61 -3.05
N GLY A 193 7.01 4.85 -4.17
CA GLY A 193 7.02 3.92 -5.29
C GLY A 193 6.19 2.66 -5.07
N ALA A 194 5.29 2.67 -4.07
CA ALA A 194 4.47 1.53 -3.69
C ALA A 194 3.76 0.83 -4.87
N ARG A 195 3.74 -0.50 -4.81
CA ARG A 195 3.10 -1.41 -5.74
C ARG A 195 2.30 -2.46 -4.98
N TYR A 196 0.97 -2.40 -5.08
CA TYR A 196 0.10 -3.37 -4.41
C TYR A 196 -1.14 -3.77 -5.22
N VAL A 197 -1.71 -4.92 -4.86
CA VAL A 197 -2.95 -5.47 -5.41
C VAL A 197 -3.92 -5.75 -4.26
N LEU A 198 -5.12 -5.18 -4.34
CA LEU A 198 -6.23 -5.52 -3.44
C LEU A 198 -7.28 -6.29 -4.24
N ARG A 199 -7.53 -7.55 -3.86
CA ARG A 199 -8.54 -8.37 -4.53
C ARG A 199 -9.30 -9.33 -3.62
N TYR A 200 -10.58 -9.54 -3.90
CA TYR A 200 -11.44 -10.44 -3.12
C TYR A 200 -11.56 -10.10 -1.62
N ASN A 201 -11.30 -8.84 -1.25
CA ASN A 201 -11.43 -8.37 0.12
C ASN A 201 -12.82 -7.78 0.38
N THR A 202 -13.16 -7.64 1.65
CA THR A 202 -14.35 -6.90 2.09
C THR A 202 -13.95 -5.76 3.02
N PHE A 203 -14.37 -4.53 2.69
CA PHE A 203 -14.11 -3.32 3.47
C PHE A 203 -15.42 -2.73 3.99
N TYR A 204 -15.49 -2.44 5.28
CA TYR A 204 -16.65 -1.80 5.91
C TYR A 204 -16.34 -0.35 6.31
N ASP A 205 -17.17 0.60 5.89
CA ASP A 205 -17.20 1.98 6.42
C ASP A 205 -15.84 2.72 6.41
N GLY A 206 -15.03 2.47 5.39
CA GLY A 206 -13.76 3.15 5.18
C GLY A 206 -13.41 3.34 3.71
N TYR A 207 -12.25 3.91 3.47
CA TYR A 207 -11.73 4.24 2.15
C TYR A 207 -10.24 3.89 2.05
N LEU A 208 -9.70 4.03 0.85
CA LEU A 208 -8.31 3.77 0.50
C LEU A 208 -7.66 5.06 -0.01
N ARG A 209 -6.36 5.19 0.15
CA ARG A 209 -5.60 6.36 -0.29
C ARG A 209 -4.24 5.94 -0.83
N ALA A 210 -3.79 6.65 -1.86
CA ALA A 210 -2.45 6.53 -2.40
C ALA A 210 -1.83 7.93 -2.51
N HIS A 211 -0.76 8.18 -1.76
CA HIS A 211 -0.06 9.47 -1.73
C HIS A 211 0.70 9.74 -3.03
N GLY A 212 0.84 11.04 -3.34
CA GLY A 212 1.75 11.56 -4.35
C GLY A 212 2.87 12.39 -3.75
N THR A 213 3.73 12.91 -4.62
CA THR A 213 4.88 13.79 -4.28
C THR A 213 4.48 15.07 -3.55
N ASP A 214 3.19 15.39 -3.48
CA ASP A 214 2.64 16.50 -2.71
C ASP A 214 2.79 16.36 -1.20
N SER A 215 2.88 15.13 -0.67
CA SER A 215 2.69 14.85 0.76
C SER A 215 3.76 13.94 1.38
N THR A 216 4.83 13.65 0.64
CA THR A 216 5.84 12.63 0.98
C THR A 216 7.26 13.19 1.13
N GLU A 217 7.43 14.47 1.44
CA GLU A 217 8.74 15.15 1.52
C GLU A 217 9.60 14.95 0.25
N ASN A 218 10.72 14.23 0.31
CA ASN A 218 11.57 13.86 -0.83
C ASN A 218 11.25 12.47 -1.41
N VAL A 219 10.31 11.74 -0.80
CA VAL A 219 9.86 10.43 -1.27
C VAL A 219 8.88 10.60 -2.43
N ARG A 220 8.96 9.71 -3.42
CA ARG A 220 8.09 9.66 -4.60
C ARG A 220 6.68 9.20 -4.23
N GLY A 221 5.73 9.41 -5.14
CA GLY A 221 4.37 8.94 -4.95
C GLY A 221 4.21 7.42 -5.12
N THR A 222 3.01 6.93 -4.86
CA THR A 222 2.57 5.57 -5.19
C THR A 222 2.72 5.31 -6.69
N ARG A 223 3.23 4.14 -7.08
CA ARG A 223 3.62 3.88 -8.47
C ARG A 223 2.56 3.17 -9.30
N ALA A 224 2.02 2.06 -8.81
CA ALA A 224 1.07 1.23 -9.56
C ALA A 224 0.17 0.42 -8.61
N ILE A 225 -1.14 0.46 -8.82
CA ILE A 225 -2.10 -0.26 -7.98
C ILE A 225 -3.12 -1.06 -8.81
N GLU A 226 -3.50 -2.24 -8.34
CA GLU A 226 -4.63 -3.00 -8.89
C GLU A 226 -5.69 -3.22 -7.82
N VAL A 227 -6.92 -2.77 -8.06
CA VAL A 227 -8.02 -2.92 -7.09
C VAL A 227 -9.21 -3.55 -7.79
N TYR A 228 -9.46 -4.84 -7.54
CA TYR A 228 -10.51 -5.56 -8.25
C TYR A 228 -11.19 -6.70 -7.51
N ASN A 229 -12.43 -6.99 -7.88
CA ASN A 229 -13.24 -8.05 -7.26
C ASN A 229 -13.38 -7.90 -5.72
N ASN A 230 -13.31 -6.68 -5.18
CA ASN A 230 -13.55 -6.42 -3.76
C ASN A 230 -15.00 -5.99 -3.50
N ASN A 231 -15.44 -6.16 -2.26
CA ASN A 231 -16.69 -5.60 -1.75
C ASN A 231 -16.37 -4.39 -0.86
N PHE A 232 -16.88 -3.22 -1.22
CA PHE A 232 -16.83 -2.02 -0.38
C PHE A 232 -18.23 -1.74 0.13
N ILE A 233 -18.43 -1.92 1.43
CA ILE A 233 -19.72 -1.77 2.10
C ILE A 233 -19.67 -0.50 2.94
N ASN A 234 -20.37 0.54 2.53
CA ASN A 234 -20.47 1.80 3.26
C ASN A 234 -21.91 2.00 3.74
N ASN A 235 -22.13 1.87 5.03
CA ASN A 235 -23.37 2.16 5.74
C ASN A 235 -23.29 3.44 6.59
N ALA A 236 -22.15 4.13 6.57
CA ALA A 236 -21.90 5.34 7.35
C ALA A 236 -22.35 6.61 6.59
N THR A 237 -21.39 7.36 6.04
CA THR A 237 -21.60 8.65 5.36
C THR A 237 -21.05 8.58 3.94
N THR A 238 -21.41 9.54 3.10
CA THR A 238 -20.84 9.62 1.74
C THR A 238 -19.36 9.95 1.80
N PHE A 239 -18.56 9.15 1.10
CA PHE A 239 -17.13 9.42 0.87
C PHE A 239 -16.90 9.97 -0.52
N ASP A 240 -15.80 10.71 -0.68
CA ASP A 240 -15.44 11.28 -1.97
C ASP A 240 -15.12 10.17 -2.98
N GLY A 241 -14.31 9.18 -2.60
CA GLY A 241 -14.14 7.97 -3.40
C GLY A 241 -13.86 6.74 -2.55
N VAL A 242 -13.96 5.55 -3.16
CA VAL A 242 -13.42 4.33 -2.54
C VAL A 242 -11.90 4.42 -2.47
N GLU A 243 -11.26 4.85 -3.57
CA GLU A 243 -9.82 5.08 -3.67
C GLU A 243 -9.54 6.55 -4.01
N GLU A 244 -8.70 7.20 -3.22
CA GLU A 244 -8.09 8.49 -3.56
C GLU A 244 -6.68 8.29 -4.10
N LEU A 245 -6.54 8.33 -5.43
CA LEU A 245 -5.25 8.17 -6.09
C LEU A 245 -4.61 9.52 -6.42
N ARG A 246 -3.47 9.82 -5.80
CA ARG A 246 -2.73 11.07 -6.03
C ARG A 246 -1.48 10.92 -6.87
N SER A 247 -1.17 9.69 -7.31
CA SER A 247 0.04 9.41 -8.07
C SER A 247 -0.01 8.09 -8.80
N GLY A 248 0.75 7.96 -9.89
CA GLY A 248 0.94 6.70 -10.57
C GLY A 248 -0.19 6.28 -11.49
N THR A 249 -0.32 4.97 -11.68
CA THR A 249 -1.31 4.35 -12.56
C THR A 249 -2.11 3.28 -11.83
N ALA A 250 -3.29 2.96 -12.35
CA ALA A 250 -4.15 1.95 -11.74
C ALA A 250 -5.00 1.18 -12.75
N VAL A 251 -5.35 -0.06 -12.38
CA VAL A 251 -6.54 -0.76 -12.88
C VAL A 251 -7.52 -0.95 -11.73
N PHE A 252 -8.75 -0.49 -11.90
CA PHE A 252 -9.78 -0.49 -10.86
C PHE A 252 -11.09 -1.05 -11.42
N TYR A 253 -11.43 -2.31 -11.11
CA TYR A 253 -12.52 -2.98 -11.82
C TYR A 253 -13.23 -4.10 -11.08
N ASN A 254 -14.44 -4.45 -11.55
CA ASN A 254 -15.26 -5.52 -10.98
C ASN A 254 -15.48 -5.45 -9.45
N ASN A 255 -15.33 -4.28 -8.84
CA ASN A 255 -15.64 -4.10 -7.42
C ASN A 255 -17.15 -3.91 -7.23
N GLN A 256 -17.65 -4.32 -6.06
CA GLN A 256 -19.03 -4.08 -5.64
C GLN A 256 -19.07 -2.96 -4.60
N PHE A 257 -19.90 -1.94 -4.84
CA PHE A 257 -20.17 -0.85 -3.91
C PHE A 257 -21.56 -1.04 -3.31
N LEU A 258 -21.59 -1.30 -2.01
CA LEU A 258 -22.77 -1.72 -1.26
C LEU A 258 -23.01 -0.77 -0.08
N GLY A 259 -24.20 -0.86 0.52
CA GLY A 259 -24.58 -0.09 1.71
C GLY A 259 -25.27 1.25 1.40
N SER A 260 -25.67 1.97 2.45
CA SER A 260 -26.48 3.20 2.35
C SER A 260 -25.71 4.53 2.33
N GLY A 261 -24.41 4.53 2.68
CA GLY A 261 -23.59 5.74 2.81
C GLY A 261 -23.14 6.34 1.46
N GLY A 262 -22.95 5.50 0.44
CA GLY A 262 -22.60 5.90 -0.93
C GLY A 262 -21.16 6.41 -1.12
N PHE A 263 -20.74 6.51 -2.37
CA PHE A 263 -19.44 7.06 -2.80
C PHE A 263 -19.67 8.02 -3.98
N ASN A 264 -19.00 9.18 -4.00
CA ASN A 264 -19.11 10.08 -5.17
C ASN A 264 -18.36 9.52 -6.38
N TYR A 265 -17.24 8.85 -6.15
CA TYR A 265 -16.38 8.21 -7.15
C TYR A 265 -16.03 6.77 -6.73
N GLY A 266 -15.85 5.87 -7.69
CA GLY A 266 -15.17 4.60 -7.41
C GLY A 266 -13.70 4.87 -7.12
N ILE A 267 -13.03 5.55 -8.05
CA ILE A 267 -11.67 6.08 -7.85
C ILE A 267 -11.67 7.57 -8.17
N VAL A 268 -11.16 8.39 -7.23
CA VAL A 268 -11.00 9.83 -7.39
C VAL A 268 -9.52 10.19 -7.55
N LEU A 269 -9.21 10.79 -8.70
CA LEU A 269 -7.86 11.21 -9.05
C LEU A 269 -7.63 12.65 -8.61
N LYS A 270 -6.57 12.90 -7.85
CA LYS A 270 -6.23 14.26 -7.39
C LYS A 270 -4.77 14.58 -7.68
N ALA A 271 -4.48 15.87 -7.85
CA ALA A 271 -3.11 16.36 -7.98
C ALA A 271 -2.94 17.56 -7.03
N PHE A 272 -2.42 17.30 -5.84
CA PHE A 272 -2.34 18.33 -4.79
C PHE A 272 -1.24 19.36 -5.05
N ARG A 273 -0.20 18.98 -5.82
CA ARG A 273 0.82 19.93 -6.32
C ARG A 273 0.22 21.04 -7.19
N ASP A 274 -1.01 20.88 -7.68
CA ASP A 274 -1.76 21.91 -8.43
C ASP A 274 -2.26 23.04 -7.51
N ASN A 275 -2.74 22.65 -6.33
CA ASN A 275 -3.53 23.50 -5.44
C ASN A 275 -2.68 24.20 -4.37
N GLY A 276 -1.36 24.13 -4.46
CA GLY A 276 -0.45 24.76 -3.52
C GLY A 276 -0.09 23.91 -2.29
N ASN A 277 -0.58 22.67 -2.21
CA ASN A 277 -0.13 21.69 -1.22
C ASN A 277 1.03 20.90 -1.81
N PHE A 278 2.24 21.20 -1.36
CA PHE A 278 3.45 20.50 -1.80
C PHE A 278 4.56 20.61 -0.77
N TRP A 279 5.42 19.60 -0.71
CA TRP A 279 6.68 19.69 0.00
C TRP A 279 7.75 20.36 -0.86
N HIS A 280 8.71 21.02 -0.21
CA HIS A 280 9.64 21.95 -0.83
C HIS A 280 10.53 21.36 -1.93
N VAL A 281 10.78 20.05 -1.93
CA VAL A 281 11.72 19.39 -2.87
C VAL A 281 11.18 19.39 -4.30
N TRP A 282 9.89 19.09 -4.46
CA TRP A 282 9.24 18.96 -5.76
C TRP A 282 8.64 20.27 -6.25
N GLY A 283 8.23 21.12 -5.31
CA GLY A 283 7.61 22.40 -5.59
C GLY A 283 6.20 22.28 -6.16
N ARG A 284 5.59 23.43 -6.46
CA ARG A 284 4.27 23.49 -7.10
C ARG A 284 4.38 23.06 -8.56
N CYS A 285 3.35 22.36 -9.03
CA CYS A 285 3.19 22.12 -10.46
C CYS A 285 2.45 23.30 -11.08
N ASP A 286 3.19 24.33 -11.49
CA ASP A 286 2.62 25.57 -12.06
C ASP A 286 3.46 26.17 -13.19
N GLY A 287 4.39 25.38 -13.75
CA GLY A 287 5.30 25.85 -14.78
C GLY A 287 6.65 26.33 -14.27
N THR A 288 6.88 26.36 -12.96
CA THR A 288 8.09 26.96 -12.36
C THR A 288 9.18 25.98 -11.97
N THR A 289 8.84 24.70 -11.79
CA THR A 289 9.78 23.65 -11.36
C THR A 289 10.23 22.80 -12.54
N ASP A 290 11.53 22.52 -12.61
CA ASP A 290 12.12 21.72 -13.68
C ASP A 290 11.76 20.23 -13.56
N TRP A 291 11.22 19.79 -12.42
CA TRP A 291 10.75 18.43 -12.21
C TRP A 291 9.53 18.05 -13.05
N ASP A 292 8.77 19.04 -13.51
CA ASP A 292 7.54 18.85 -14.26
C ASP A 292 7.78 18.99 -15.77
N GLN A 293 6.93 18.38 -16.59
CA GLN A 293 7.13 18.35 -18.04
C GLN A 293 6.99 19.74 -18.69
N ASN A 294 6.19 20.62 -18.08
CA ASN A 294 5.99 22.00 -18.52
C ASN A 294 5.74 22.13 -20.04
N LEU A 295 4.80 21.34 -20.58
CA LEU A 295 4.50 21.35 -22.01
C LEU A 295 4.18 22.78 -22.50
N PRO A 296 4.57 23.16 -23.73
CA PRO A 296 4.29 24.49 -24.24
C PRO A 296 2.80 24.84 -24.18
N GLY A 297 2.46 25.92 -23.48
CA GLY A 297 1.07 26.35 -23.26
C GLY A 297 0.38 25.71 -22.04
N GLU A 298 1.06 24.81 -21.34
CA GLU A 298 0.56 24.10 -20.16
C GLU A 298 1.46 24.42 -18.95
N GLN A 299 0.87 25.03 -17.91
CA GLN A 299 1.59 25.39 -16.68
C GLN A 299 1.79 24.16 -15.79
N GLY A 300 2.90 23.45 -15.98
CA GLY A 300 3.26 22.27 -15.20
C GLY A 300 2.93 20.95 -15.87
N TYR A 301 1.87 20.84 -16.67
CA TYR A 301 1.46 19.53 -17.19
C TYR A 301 2.51 18.93 -18.14
N ALA A 302 2.85 17.65 -17.98
CA ALA A 302 2.57 16.78 -16.83
C ALA A 302 3.30 17.14 -15.53
N CYS A 303 2.59 17.12 -14.40
CA CYS A 303 3.23 17.14 -13.09
C CYS A 303 3.97 15.82 -12.85
N LEU A 304 5.14 15.88 -12.21
CA LEU A 304 5.88 14.71 -11.75
C LEU A 304 4.97 13.78 -10.94
N ASP A 305 4.94 12.52 -11.35
CA ASP A 305 4.26 11.41 -10.70
C ASP A 305 2.72 11.49 -10.67
N GLN A 306 2.10 12.48 -11.33
CA GLN A 306 0.63 12.64 -11.27
C GLN A 306 -0.13 11.36 -11.68
N PRO A 307 -1.40 11.21 -11.28
CA PRO A 307 -2.25 10.16 -11.83
C PRO A 307 -2.22 10.16 -13.37
N GLY A 308 -1.99 8.98 -13.95
CA GLY A 308 -1.85 8.77 -15.39
C GLY A 308 -0.39 8.75 -15.89
N ARG A 309 0.60 8.81 -14.98
CA ARG A 309 2.03 8.70 -15.29
C ARG A 309 2.58 7.33 -14.92
N GLY A 310 3.52 6.88 -15.74
CA GLY A 310 4.24 5.63 -15.54
C GLY A 310 5.75 5.82 -15.59
N GLU A 311 6.42 4.81 -16.14
CA GLU A 311 7.87 4.70 -16.22
C GLU A 311 8.51 5.94 -16.85
N GLY A 312 9.57 6.45 -16.23
CA GLY A 312 10.45 7.46 -16.79
C GLY A 312 11.92 7.06 -16.69
N HIS A 313 12.81 7.95 -17.08
CA HIS A 313 14.22 7.85 -16.74
C HIS A 313 14.43 7.95 -15.22
N LEU A 314 15.49 7.29 -14.75
CA LEU A 314 15.90 7.41 -13.36
C LEU A 314 16.17 8.88 -13.00
N ALA A 315 15.44 9.36 -12.00
CA ALA A 315 15.67 10.65 -11.35
C ALA A 315 15.90 10.37 -9.86
N THR A 316 17.00 10.88 -9.31
CA THR A 316 17.41 10.60 -7.93
C THR A 316 17.31 11.85 -7.07
N THR A 317 16.70 11.77 -5.90
CA THR A 317 16.66 12.90 -4.96
C THR A 317 17.79 12.94 -3.94
N THR A 318 18.46 11.81 -3.68
CA THR A 318 19.57 11.74 -2.70
C THR A 318 20.56 10.62 -2.99
N LEU A 319 21.75 11.01 -3.46
CA LEU A 319 23.08 10.48 -3.05
C LEU A 319 24.16 11.24 -3.81
N SER A 320 24.99 12.00 -3.08
CA SER A 320 26.25 12.63 -3.54
C SER A 320 26.34 12.95 -5.04
N GLY A 321 25.55 13.91 -5.50
CA GLY A 321 25.44 14.26 -6.92
C GLY A 321 23.99 14.46 -7.27
N LEU A 322 23.45 15.63 -6.92
CA LEU A 322 22.14 16.05 -7.41
C LEU A 322 22.18 15.97 -8.94
N ILE A 323 21.43 15.03 -9.53
CA ILE A 323 20.98 15.25 -10.90
C ILE A 323 20.20 16.58 -10.82
N PRO A 324 20.55 17.58 -11.64
CA PRO A 324 19.77 18.82 -11.66
C PRO A 324 18.30 18.46 -11.83
N ALA A 325 17.42 19.14 -11.08
CA ALA A 325 15.99 18.96 -11.24
C ALA A 325 15.64 19.03 -12.73
N ALA A 326 15.00 17.98 -13.23
CA ALA A 326 14.66 17.84 -14.64
C ALA A 326 13.53 16.82 -14.78
N TRP A 327 12.64 17.06 -15.74
CA TRP A 327 11.57 16.15 -16.09
C TRP A 327 12.14 14.76 -16.44
N PRO A 328 11.76 13.69 -15.71
CA PRO A 328 12.31 12.36 -15.96
C PRO A 328 11.76 11.68 -17.22
N ASN A 329 11.07 12.38 -18.13
CA ASN A 329 10.47 11.76 -19.33
C ASN A 329 9.48 10.63 -19.01
N GLN A 330 8.64 10.82 -17.99
CA GLN A 330 7.61 9.83 -17.66
C GLN A 330 6.65 9.62 -18.82
N THR A 331 6.42 8.35 -19.12
CA THR A 331 5.46 7.90 -20.11
C THR A 331 4.02 8.13 -19.61
N ARG A 332 3.08 8.20 -20.56
CA ARG A 332 1.65 8.09 -20.26
C ARG A 332 1.35 6.64 -19.89
N SER A 333 0.89 6.43 -18.65
CA SER A 333 0.28 5.17 -18.23
C SER A 333 -1.09 5.48 -17.65
N PRO A 334 -2.14 5.49 -18.49
CA PRO A 334 -3.46 5.87 -18.05
C PRO A 334 -4.03 4.92 -17.00
N ILE A 335 -4.91 5.44 -16.16
CA ILE A 335 -5.73 4.64 -15.25
C ILE A 335 -6.94 4.06 -15.99
N TYR A 336 -7.34 2.84 -15.65
CA TYR A 336 -8.49 2.17 -16.28
C TYR A 336 -9.51 1.75 -15.23
N TYR A 337 -10.77 2.14 -15.46
CA TYR A 337 -11.90 1.85 -14.59
C TYR A 337 -13.01 1.14 -15.38
N TRP A 338 -13.45 -0.04 -14.94
CA TRP A 338 -14.54 -0.75 -15.64
C TRP A 338 -15.30 -1.75 -14.75
N ASN A 339 -16.55 -2.05 -15.12
CA ASN A 339 -17.38 -3.11 -14.52
C ASN A 339 -17.55 -3.05 -12.99
N ASN A 340 -17.37 -1.90 -12.36
CA ASN A 340 -17.72 -1.72 -10.95
C ASN A 340 -19.25 -1.53 -10.84
N LEU A 341 -19.88 -2.14 -9.83
CA LEU A 341 -21.33 -2.22 -9.69
C LEU A 341 -21.78 -1.79 -8.29
N GLY A 342 -22.93 -1.12 -8.17
CA GLY A 342 -23.41 -0.62 -6.88
C GLY A 342 -24.31 0.61 -6.95
N TRP A 343 -24.81 1.04 -5.78
CA TRP A 343 -25.55 2.29 -5.63
C TRP A 343 -24.55 3.46 -5.67
N HIS A 344 -24.82 4.50 -6.47
CA HIS A 344 -23.84 5.53 -6.82
C HIS A 344 -22.56 4.93 -7.40
N ASN A 345 -22.68 4.30 -8.58
CA ASN A 345 -21.54 3.96 -9.43
C ASN A 345 -20.82 5.25 -9.86
N GLY A 346 -20.08 5.85 -8.95
CA GLY A 346 -19.15 6.91 -9.26
C GLY A 346 -18.18 6.33 -10.27
N GLU A 347 -18.21 6.84 -11.48
CA GLU A 347 -17.21 6.47 -12.47
C GLU A 347 -15.81 6.81 -11.93
N GLY A 348 -14.76 6.31 -12.58
CA GLY A 348 -13.45 6.93 -12.39
C GLY A 348 -13.58 8.42 -12.73
N GLY A 349 -13.08 9.28 -11.84
CA GLY A 349 -13.19 10.73 -12.02
C GLY A 349 -11.98 11.45 -11.45
N SER A 350 -11.86 12.74 -11.77
CA SER A 350 -10.81 13.60 -11.21
C SER A 350 -11.36 14.91 -10.68
N THR A 351 -10.77 15.39 -9.59
CA THR A 351 -10.99 16.74 -9.09
C THR A 351 -9.90 17.72 -9.55
N SER A 352 -8.92 17.28 -10.33
CA SER A 352 -7.94 18.16 -10.98
C SER A 352 -8.34 18.40 -12.43
N THR A 353 -8.28 19.66 -12.87
CA THR A 353 -8.52 20.03 -14.27
C THR A 353 -7.39 19.55 -15.21
N ARG A 354 -6.26 19.12 -14.64
CA ARG A 354 -5.07 18.64 -15.38
C ARG A 354 -5.06 17.15 -15.61
N ILE A 355 -5.97 16.41 -14.99
CA ILE A 355 -6.11 14.96 -15.19
C ILE A 355 -7.40 14.77 -15.97
N GLN A 356 -7.29 14.31 -17.20
CA GLN A 356 -8.40 14.31 -18.16
C GLN A 356 -8.85 12.89 -18.50
N LEU A 357 -10.17 12.73 -18.58
CA LEU A 357 -10.80 11.55 -19.17
C LEU A 357 -10.33 11.40 -20.62
N ASP A 358 -10.18 10.17 -21.08
CA ASP A 358 -9.70 9.80 -22.43
C ASP A 358 -8.24 10.20 -22.72
N ARG A 359 -7.48 10.58 -21.69
CA ARG A 359 -6.06 10.95 -21.80
C ARG A 359 -5.21 10.37 -20.69
N ASP A 360 -5.55 10.70 -19.44
CA ASP A 360 -4.82 10.28 -18.24
C ASP A 360 -5.57 9.15 -17.50
N TYR A 361 -6.88 9.01 -17.76
CA TYR A 361 -7.69 7.87 -17.32
C TYR A 361 -8.81 7.55 -18.31
N PHE A 362 -9.31 6.33 -18.25
CA PHE A 362 -10.36 5.80 -19.12
C PHE A 362 -11.41 5.04 -18.30
N ASN A 363 -12.68 5.32 -18.53
CA ASN A 363 -13.80 4.52 -18.02
C ASN A 363 -14.08 3.34 -18.96
N SER A 364 -13.04 2.55 -19.26
CA SER A 364 -13.10 1.38 -20.13
C SER A 364 -12.04 0.33 -19.73
N PRO A 365 -12.18 -0.94 -20.14
CA PRO A 365 -11.18 -1.96 -19.87
C PRO A 365 -9.81 -1.64 -20.48
N LYS A 366 -8.74 -1.95 -19.74
CA LYS A 366 -7.37 -1.91 -20.28
C LYS A 366 -7.16 -3.04 -21.28
N ILE A 367 -6.97 -2.71 -22.56
CA ILE A 367 -6.72 -3.71 -23.61
C ILE A 367 -5.46 -4.52 -23.28
N GLY A 368 -5.58 -5.84 -23.35
CA GLY A 368 -4.46 -6.77 -23.14
C GLY A 368 -4.09 -7.03 -21.68
N TYR A 369 -4.72 -6.34 -20.71
CA TYR A 369 -4.51 -6.61 -19.29
C TYR A 369 -5.01 -8.01 -18.91
N ARG A 370 -4.22 -8.70 -18.08
CA ARG A 370 -4.57 -9.98 -17.46
C ARG A 370 -4.20 -9.91 -15.99
N PRO A 371 -5.11 -10.20 -15.05
CA PRO A 371 -4.76 -10.25 -13.64
C PRO A 371 -3.76 -11.36 -13.35
N TYR A 372 -2.94 -11.18 -12.32
CA TYR A 372 -2.07 -12.23 -11.81
C TYR A 372 -2.89 -13.42 -11.30
N LEU A 373 -2.29 -14.61 -11.23
CA LEU A 373 -2.98 -15.84 -10.80
C LEU A 373 -3.60 -15.67 -9.41
N TYR A 374 -4.89 -16.00 -9.26
CA TYR A 374 -5.62 -16.07 -7.99
C TYR A 374 -6.11 -17.51 -7.73
N PRO A 375 -6.02 -18.04 -6.49
CA PRO A 375 -5.35 -17.43 -5.34
C PRO A 375 -3.84 -17.24 -5.58
N HIS A 376 -3.21 -16.33 -4.84
CA HIS A 376 -1.76 -16.13 -4.96
C HIS A 376 -1.01 -17.46 -4.73
N PRO A 377 0.03 -17.80 -5.52
CA PRO A 377 0.75 -19.06 -5.36
C PRO A 377 1.27 -19.35 -3.94
N LEU A 378 1.66 -18.31 -3.20
CA LEU A 378 2.13 -18.45 -1.81
C LEU A 378 1.03 -18.93 -0.85
N GLN A 379 -0.27 -18.83 -1.20
CA GLN A 379 -1.34 -19.38 -0.36
C GLN A 379 -1.25 -20.92 -0.21
N SER A 380 -0.55 -21.59 -1.12
CA SER A 380 -0.34 -23.05 -1.08
C SER A 380 0.87 -23.49 -0.22
N GLN A 381 1.64 -22.54 0.33
CA GLN A 381 2.85 -22.79 1.13
C GLN A 381 2.59 -22.88 2.64
#